data_AF-A0A6P5R9R9-F1
#
_entry.id   AF-A0A6P5R9R9-F1
#
_cell.length_a   1.000
_cell.length_b   1.000
_cell.length_c   1.000
_cell.angle_alpha   90.00
_cell.angle_beta   90.00
_cell.angle_gamma   90.00
#
_symmetry.space_group_name_H-M   'P 1'
#
loop_
_entity.id
_entity.type
_entity.pdbx_description
1 polymer ?
#
loop_
_entity_poly.entity_id
_entity_poly.type
_entity_poly.pdbx_seq_one_letter_code
_entity_poly.pdbx_strand_id
1 'polypeptide(L)'
;MNVQVEVISKEIIKPSSPTPNPLRHYKLSFLDQISPPLYTSVVLFYEFNRETQPTITETSKHLKKSLGEVLTLFYPLAGRVKIHDHFVECNDEGISYLEAQVTNYRLHDVLNNLVPDELNKFIPFALDEHIANEFALGVQLNMFDCGGFAIGLCISHKLADGLSML
;
A
#
# COMPACT_ATOMS: atom_id res chain seq x y z
N MET A 1 3.53 -19.38 -14.29
CA MET A 1 2.25 -18.71 -14.00
C MET A 1 2.33 -17.31 -14.60
N ASN A 2 1.27 -16.80 -15.23
CA ASN A 2 1.22 -15.41 -15.72
C ASN A 2 -0.12 -14.80 -15.29
N VAL A 3 -0.16 -14.22 -14.10
CA VAL A 3 -1.35 -13.62 -13.50
C VAL A 3 -1.68 -12.32 -14.24
N GLN A 4 -2.95 -12.15 -14.58
CA GLN A 4 -3.50 -10.92 -15.12
C GLN A 4 -4.16 -10.14 -14.00
N VAL A 5 -3.60 -8.97 -13.70
CA VAL A 5 -4.10 -8.04 -12.68
C VAL A 5 -4.48 -6.75 -13.40
N GLU A 6 -5.77 -6.41 -13.38
CA GLU A 6 -6.31 -5.23 -14.05
C GLU A 6 -6.72 -4.20 -13.00
N VAL A 7 -6.04 -3.04 -12.97
CA VAL A 7 -6.41 -1.95 -12.07
C VAL A 7 -7.71 -1.30 -12.54
N ILE A 8 -8.75 -1.35 -11.71
CA ILE A 8 -10.09 -0.85 -12.01
C ILE A 8 -10.39 0.50 -11.35
N SER A 9 -9.72 0.84 -10.25
CA SER A 9 -9.86 2.14 -9.57
C SER A 9 -8.53 2.63 -9.03
N LYS A 10 -8.35 3.94 -9.05
CA LYS A 10 -7.21 4.65 -8.44
C LYS A 10 -7.74 5.80 -7.61
N GLU A 11 -7.41 5.80 -6.33
CA GLU A 11 -7.86 6.80 -5.37
C GLU A 11 -6.70 7.29 -4.50
N ILE A 12 -6.90 8.45 -3.89
CA ILE A 12 -5.99 9.01 -2.92
C ILE A 12 -6.70 9.04 -1.57
N ILE A 13 -6.16 8.29 -0.61
CA ILE A 13 -6.72 8.23 0.75
C ILE A 13 -5.98 9.21 1.63
N LYS A 14 -6.72 10.18 2.15
CA LYS A 14 -6.23 11.24 3.03
C LYS A 14 -6.51 10.90 4.49
N PRO A 15 -5.76 11.47 5.44
CA PRO A 15 -6.09 11.31 6.86
C PRO A 15 -7.48 11.89 7.14
N SER A 16 -8.22 11.23 8.03
CA SER A 16 -9.57 11.65 8.43
C SER A 16 -9.58 12.95 9.23
N SER A 17 -8.46 13.33 9.83
CA SER A 17 -8.27 14.65 10.44
C SER A 17 -6.95 15.27 9.96
N PRO A 18 -6.90 16.59 9.78
CA PRO A 18 -5.72 17.26 9.23
C PRO A 18 -4.54 17.20 10.17
N THR A 19 -3.33 17.08 9.61
CA THR A 19 -2.09 17.14 10.39
C THR A 19 -1.92 18.53 11.00
N PRO A 20 -1.73 18.63 12.34
CA PRO A 20 -1.46 19.91 13.00
C PRO A 20 -0.20 20.61 12.46
N ASN A 21 -0.21 21.94 12.40
CA ASN A 21 0.91 22.73 11.85
C ASN A 21 2.30 22.37 12.42
N PRO A 22 2.47 22.15 13.74
CA PRO A 22 3.78 21.75 14.29
C PRO A 22 4.29 20.39 13.80
N LEU A 23 3.42 19.54 13.25
CA LEU A 23 3.72 18.18 12.79
C LEU A 23 3.89 18.10 11.26
N ARG A 24 3.84 19.24 10.54
CA ARG A 24 3.92 19.29 9.07
C ARG A 24 5.29 18.87 8.49
N HIS A 25 6.31 18.77 9.32
CA HIS A 25 7.66 18.41 8.91
C HIS A 25 8.21 17.29 9.79
N TYR A 26 8.34 16.08 9.23
CA TYR A 26 8.95 14.94 9.90
C TYR A 26 10.39 14.77 9.42
N LYS A 27 11.38 14.89 10.32
CA LYS A 27 12.81 14.79 9.97
C LYS A 27 13.24 13.34 9.92
N LEU A 28 13.96 12.97 8.86
CA LEU A 28 14.57 11.65 8.75
C LEU A 28 15.81 11.55 9.66
N SER A 29 15.89 10.46 10.40
CA SER A 29 17.06 10.15 11.23
C SER A 29 18.29 9.83 10.36
N PHE A 30 19.45 9.69 10.99
CA PHE A 30 20.65 9.25 10.28
C PHE A 30 20.47 7.86 9.65
N LEU A 31 19.77 6.94 10.33
CA LEU A 31 19.50 5.59 9.82
C LEU A 31 18.60 5.66 8.57
N ASP A 32 17.57 6.49 8.61
CA ASP A 32 16.67 6.73 7.48
C ASP A 32 17.41 7.31 6.26
N GLN A 33 18.35 8.23 6.51
CA GLN A 33 19.14 8.85 5.45
C GLN A 33 20.05 7.85 4.73
N ILE A 34 20.62 6.87 5.43
CA ILE A 34 21.47 5.83 4.83
C ILE A 34 20.68 4.64 4.26
N SER A 35 19.38 4.49 4.62
CA SER A 35 18.52 3.45 4.06
C SER A 35 18.39 3.57 2.53
N PRO A 36 18.24 2.47 1.78
CA PRO A 36 18.09 2.52 0.33
C PRO A 36 16.83 3.33 -0.09
N PRO A 37 16.89 4.14 -1.16
CA PRO A 37 15.74 4.90 -1.66
C PRO A 37 14.82 4.02 -2.53
N LEU A 38 14.23 2.98 -1.92
CA LEU A 38 13.31 2.04 -2.56
C LEU A 38 12.04 1.84 -1.73
N TYR A 39 11.03 1.22 -2.35
CA TYR A 39 9.85 0.74 -1.64
C TYR A 39 10.08 -0.68 -1.10
N THR A 40 9.80 -0.87 0.18
CA THR A 40 9.64 -2.20 0.77
C THR A 40 8.19 -2.64 0.57
N SER A 41 7.99 -3.87 0.10
CA SER A 41 6.66 -4.37 -0.25
C SER A 41 6.28 -5.67 0.46
N VAL A 42 5.01 -5.81 0.79
CA VAL A 42 4.41 -7.04 1.34
C VAL A 42 3.09 -7.30 0.64
N VAL A 43 2.81 -8.57 0.33
CA VAL A 43 1.51 -9.02 -0.17
C VAL A 43 0.89 -9.98 0.83
N LEU A 44 -0.30 -9.67 1.31
CA LEU A 44 -1.08 -10.49 2.25
C LEU A 44 -2.28 -11.09 1.53
N PHE A 45 -2.45 -12.40 1.62
CA PHE A 45 -3.52 -13.14 0.96
C PHE A 45 -4.59 -13.58 1.96
N TYR A 46 -5.86 -13.42 1.60
CA TYR A 46 -7.01 -13.69 2.45
C TYR A 46 -8.06 -14.52 1.71
N GLU A 47 -8.46 -15.62 2.34
CA GLU A 47 -9.52 -16.50 1.86
C GLU A 47 -10.68 -16.52 2.86
N PHE A 48 -11.92 -16.48 2.37
CA PHE A 48 -13.10 -16.55 3.23
C PHE A 48 -13.59 -17.99 3.38
N ASN A 49 -13.45 -18.54 4.58
CA ASN A 49 -13.91 -19.90 4.92
C ASN A 49 -15.35 -19.96 5.48
N ARG A 50 -16.20 -18.95 5.27
CA ARG A 50 -17.53 -18.85 5.94
C ARG A 50 -18.69 -18.67 4.97
N GLU A 51 -19.88 -19.10 5.42
CA GLU A 51 -21.16 -19.05 4.70
C GLU A 51 -21.61 -17.63 4.33
N THR A 52 -21.18 -16.62 5.08
CA THR A 52 -21.37 -15.19 4.77
C THR A 52 -20.02 -14.55 4.46
N GLN A 53 -19.82 -14.24 3.18
CA GLN A 53 -18.65 -13.52 2.69
C GLN A 53 -19.03 -12.03 2.55
N PRO A 54 -18.30 -11.09 3.17
CA PRO A 54 -18.53 -9.68 2.90
C PRO A 54 -18.28 -9.41 1.42
N THR A 55 -19.07 -8.51 0.85
CA THR A 55 -18.84 -8.13 -0.53
C THR A 55 -17.48 -7.45 -0.66
N ILE A 56 -16.87 -7.58 -1.82
CA ILE A 56 -15.64 -6.87 -2.18
C ILE A 56 -15.82 -5.35 -1.98
N THR A 57 -16.99 -4.81 -2.32
CA THR A 57 -17.35 -3.41 -2.13
C THR A 57 -17.34 -3.01 -0.65
N GLU A 58 -17.90 -3.84 0.23
CA GLU A 58 -17.84 -3.59 1.67
C GLU A 58 -16.41 -3.65 2.19
N THR A 59 -15.63 -4.64 1.76
CA THR A 59 -14.21 -4.79 2.12
C THR A 59 -13.41 -3.54 1.74
N SER A 60 -13.54 -3.08 0.49
CA SER A 60 -12.93 -1.83 0.02
C SER A 60 -13.34 -0.63 0.87
N LYS A 61 -14.64 -0.46 1.12
CA LYS A 61 -15.16 0.65 1.92
C LYS A 61 -14.58 0.64 3.34
N HIS A 62 -14.49 -0.53 3.96
CA HIS A 62 -13.89 -0.69 5.28
C HIS A 62 -12.40 -0.33 5.28
N LEU A 63 -11.64 -0.82 4.29
CA LEU A 63 -10.21 -0.52 4.15
C LEU A 63 -9.96 0.97 3.95
N LYS A 64 -10.66 1.63 3.02
CA LYS A 64 -10.50 3.07 2.77
C LYS A 64 -10.81 3.90 4.02
N LYS A 65 -11.88 3.55 4.74
CA LYS A 65 -12.27 4.25 5.97
C LYS A 65 -11.21 4.08 7.06
N SER A 66 -10.80 2.85 7.36
CA SER A 66 -9.82 2.58 8.41
C SER A 66 -8.44 3.17 8.06
N LEU A 67 -8.06 3.18 6.78
CA LEU A 67 -6.86 3.86 6.30
C LEU A 67 -6.90 5.36 6.59
N GLY A 68 -8.00 6.05 6.28
CA GLY A 68 -8.15 7.46 6.63
C GLY A 68 -8.01 7.71 8.13
N GLU A 69 -8.65 6.87 8.95
CA GLU A 69 -8.61 7.00 10.42
C GLU A 69 -7.18 6.80 10.95
N VAL A 70 -6.49 5.73 10.53
CA VAL A 70 -5.13 5.42 11.00
C VAL A 70 -4.09 6.40 10.47
N LEU A 71 -4.26 6.96 9.27
CA LEU A 71 -3.38 8.00 8.73
C LEU A 71 -3.42 9.29 9.55
N THR A 72 -4.45 9.51 10.37
CA THR A 72 -4.44 10.62 11.35
C THR A 72 -3.35 10.42 12.41
N LEU A 73 -3.12 9.17 12.82
CA LEU A 73 -2.10 8.81 13.81
C LEU A 73 -0.72 8.65 13.16
N PHE A 74 -0.68 8.07 11.96
CA PHE A 74 0.53 7.85 11.17
C PHE A 74 0.66 8.86 10.04
N TYR A 75 0.47 10.13 10.38
CA TYR A 75 0.40 11.25 9.43
C TYR A 75 1.60 11.40 8.47
N PRO A 76 2.86 11.02 8.80
CA PRO A 76 3.94 11.10 7.82
C PRO A 76 3.70 10.21 6.59
N LEU A 77 2.95 9.11 6.74
CA LEU A 77 2.63 8.20 5.64
C LEU A 77 1.73 8.85 4.57
N ALA A 78 0.95 9.87 4.94
CA ALA A 78 0.11 10.64 4.02
C ALA A 78 0.84 11.83 3.37
N GLY A 79 2.15 11.98 3.61
CA GLY A 79 2.96 13.08 3.10
C GLY A 79 3.73 12.75 1.81
N ARG A 80 4.77 13.54 1.56
CA ARG A 80 5.73 13.36 0.47
C ARG A 80 7.15 13.23 1.01
N VAL A 81 7.85 12.17 0.62
CA VAL A 81 9.23 11.90 1.04
C VAL A 81 10.18 12.75 0.21
N LYS A 82 10.76 13.80 0.80
CA LYS A 82 11.77 14.65 0.18
C LYS A 82 13.15 14.06 0.44
N ILE A 83 13.52 13.06 -0.38
CA ILE A 83 14.73 12.23 -0.18
C ILE A 83 16.01 13.08 -0.10
N HIS A 84 16.15 14.08 -0.98
CA HIS A 84 17.33 14.94 -1.04
C HIS A 84 17.42 15.93 0.13
N ASP A 85 16.29 16.32 0.71
CA ASP A 85 16.22 17.26 1.83
C ASP A 85 16.10 16.56 3.20
N HIS A 86 16.03 15.22 3.20
CA HIS A 86 16.02 14.35 4.38
C HIS A 86 14.85 14.62 5.33
N PHE A 87 13.66 14.90 4.78
CA PHE A 87 12.44 15.04 5.55
C PHE A 87 11.22 14.53 4.78
N VAL A 88 10.11 14.40 5.50
CA VAL A 88 8.79 14.15 4.94
C VAL A 88 7.96 15.40 5.11
N GLU A 89 7.44 15.91 3.99
CA GLU A 89 6.46 16.97 3.99
C GLU A 89 5.09 16.36 4.30
N CYS A 90 4.62 16.50 5.54
CA CYS A 90 3.34 15.96 5.99
C CYS A 90 2.18 16.86 5.53
N ASN A 91 1.98 16.96 4.20
CA ASN A 91 1.05 17.87 3.55
C ASN A 91 -0.40 17.34 3.41
N ASP A 92 -0.71 16.17 3.99
CA ASP A 92 -2.01 15.48 3.86
C ASP A 92 -2.44 15.23 2.41
N GLU A 93 -1.50 15.18 1.46
CA GLU A 93 -1.83 14.84 0.09
C GLU A 93 -2.32 13.39 -0.04
N GLY A 94 -2.02 12.53 0.92
CA GLY A 94 -2.57 11.18 1.04
C GLY A 94 -1.72 10.10 0.40
N ILE A 95 -2.21 8.87 0.49
CA ILE A 95 -1.57 7.65 -0.03
C ILE A 95 -2.22 7.21 -1.33
N SER A 96 -1.47 6.50 -2.18
CA SER A 96 -2.05 5.84 -3.35
C SER A 96 -2.82 4.60 -2.93
N TYR A 97 -4.09 4.49 -3.34
CA TYR A 97 -4.92 3.31 -3.11
C TYR A 97 -5.47 2.82 -4.44
N LEU A 98 -5.14 1.58 -4.80
CA LEU A 98 -5.57 0.95 -6.05
C LEU A 98 -6.54 -0.20 -5.74
N GLU A 99 -7.52 -0.38 -6.60
CA GLU A 99 -8.33 -1.60 -6.66
C GLU A 99 -8.08 -2.28 -7.98
N ALA A 100 -7.86 -3.59 -7.94
CA ALA A 100 -7.56 -4.39 -9.11
C ALA A 100 -8.33 -5.71 -9.09
N GLN A 101 -8.69 -6.19 -10.28
CA GLN A 101 -9.30 -7.49 -10.50
C GLN A 101 -8.25 -8.48 -11.01
N VAL A 102 -8.24 -9.69 -10.44
CA VAL A 102 -7.47 -10.83 -10.94
C VAL A 102 -8.40 -11.69 -11.80
N THR A 103 -8.14 -11.74 -13.10
CA THR A 103 -9.13 -12.24 -14.09
C THR A 103 -8.93 -13.67 -14.54
N ASN A 104 -7.73 -14.25 -14.35
CA ASN A 104 -7.36 -15.53 -14.95
C ASN A 104 -6.90 -16.63 -13.97
N TYR A 105 -6.91 -16.36 -12.66
CA TYR A 105 -6.58 -17.33 -11.63
C TYR A 105 -7.49 -17.16 -10.40
N ARG A 106 -7.74 -18.26 -9.67
CA ARG A 106 -8.29 -18.18 -8.31
C ARG A 106 -7.16 -17.98 -7.30
N LEU A 107 -7.50 -17.49 -6.11
CA LEU A 107 -6.52 -17.28 -5.05
C LEU A 107 -5.73 -18.57 -4.73
N HIS A 108 -6.43 -19.69 -4.59
CA HIS A 108 -5.80 -20.99 -4.30
C HIS A 108 -4.79 -21.42 -5.37
N ASP A 109 -5.07 -21.13 -6.65
CA ASP A 109 -4.16 -21.46 -7.75
C ASP A 109 -2.87 -20.64 -7.68
N VAL A 110 -2.98 -19.36 -7.32
CA VAL A 110 -1.82 -18.47 -7.12
C VAL A 110 -0.97 -18.97 -5.96
N LEU A 111 -1.58 -19.33 -4.83
CA LEU A 111 -0.87 -19.77 -3.63
C LEU A 111 -0.14 -21.12 -3.84
N ASN A 112 -0.70 -22.03 -4.63
CA ASN A 112 -0.07 -23.33 -4.91
C ASN A 112 1.11 -23.25 -5.89
N ASN A 113 1.21 -22.18 -6.68
CA ASN A 113 2.26 -22.03 -7.68
C ASN A 113 2.80 -20.59 -7.70
N LEU A 114 3.18 -20.11 -6.52
CA LEU A 114 3.75 -18.77 -6.32
C LEU A 114 5.02 -18.59 -7.14
N VAL A 115 4.96 -17.72 -8.14
CA VAL A 115 6.12 -17.23 -8.89
C VAL A 115 6.47 -15.84 -8.33
N PRO A 116 7.66 -15.64 -7.75
CA PRO A 116 8.02 -14.38 -7.09
C PRO A 116 7.80 -13.13 -7.95
N ASP A 117 8.22 -13.15 -9.22
CA ASP A 117 8.09 -12.00 -10.12
C ASP A 117 6.64 -11.61 -10.40
N GLU A 118 5.71 -12.56 -10.30
CA GLU A 118 4.28 -12.32 -10.48
C GLU A 118 3.66 -11.55 -9.29
N LEU A 119 4.29 -11.60 -8.11
CA LEU A 119 3.83 -10.87 -6.92
C LEU A 119 3.93 -9.35 -7.10
N ASN A 120 4.84 -8.89 -7.97
CA ASN A 120 5.00 -7.47 -8.28
C ASN A 120 3.74 -6.87 -8.93
N LYS A 121 2.86 -7.71 -9.50
CA LYS A 121 1.59 -7.26 -10.07
C LYS A 121 0.53 -6.95 -9.01
N PHE A 122 0.72 -7.41 -7.77
CA PHE A 122 -0.21 -7.24 -6.66
C PHE A 122 0.05 -5.98 -5.82
N ILE A 123 1.09 -5.21 -6.14
CA ILE A 123 1.52 -4.02 -5.40
C ILE A 123 1.33 -2.75 -6.22
N PRO A 124 1.12 -1.60 -5.57
CA PRO A 124 0.70 -0.37 -6.25
C PRO A 124 1.81 0.39 -6.99
N PHE A 125 3.08 0.09 -6.70
CA PHE A 125 4.23 0.74 -7.30
C PHE A 125 5.16 -0.30 -7.90
N ALA A 126 5.71 0.00 -9.07
CA ALA A 126 6.76 -0.83 -9.65
C ALA A 126 8.03 -0.72 -8.79
N LEU A 127 8.74 -1.84 -8.61
CA LEU A 127 9.94 -1.90 -7.75
C LEU A 127 11.20 -1.32 -8.42
N ASP A 128 11.16 -1.13 -9.74
CA ASP A 128 12.26 -0.61 -10.58
C ASP A 128 12.18 0.91 -10.82
N GLU A 129 11.02 1.52 -10.57
CA GLU A 129 10.92 2.97 -10.46
C GLU A 129 11.61 3.39 -9.15
N HIS A 130 12.76 4.08 -9.26
CA HIS A 130 13.23 4.96 -8.18
C HIS A 130 12.03 5.73 -7.62
N ILE A 131 11.98 6.02 -6.32
CA ILE A 131 10.87 6.77 -5.66
C ILE A 131 10.67 8.12 -6.38
N ALA A 132 10.00 8.10 -7.52
CA ALA A 132 9.71 9.23 -8.39
C ALA A 132 8.36 9.84 -8.00
N ASN A 133 7.56 9.02 -7.32
CA ASN A 133 6.16 9.28 -7.01
C ASN A 133 6.04 10.02 -5.68
N GLU A 134 7.15 10.18 -4.93
CA GLU A 134 7.29 10.79 -3.60
C GLU A 134 6.35 10.23 -2.50
N PHE A 135 5.43 9.31 -2.80
CA PHE A 135 4.54 8.70 -1.84
C PHE A 135 5.32 7.97 -0.74
N ALA A 136 4.93 8.17 0.51
CA ALA A 136 5.45 7.37 1.62
C ALA A 136 4.82 5.97 1.67
N LEU A 137 3.55 5.84 1.30
CA LEU A 137 2.77 4.60 1.35
C LEU A 137 1.88 4.45 0.11
N GLY A 138 1.73 3.21 -0.36
CA GLY A 138 0.72 2.79 -1.32
C GLY A 138 0.08 1.47 -0.90
N VAL A 139 -1.20 1.31 -1.23
CA VAL A 139 -1.98 0.09 -1.02
C VAL A 139 -2.64 -0.35 -2.34
N GLN A 140 -2.67 -1.65 -2.61
CA GLN A 140 -3.45 -2.23 -3.70
C GLN A 140 -4.31 -3.38 -3.18
N LEU A 141 -5.63 -3.26 -3.34
CA LEU A 141 -6.59 -4.33 -3.10
C LEU A 141 -6.79 -5.12 -4.40
N ASN A 142 -6.44 -6.40 -4.37
CA ASN A 142 -6.53 -7.31 -5.51
C ASN A 142 -7.63 -8.33 -5.26
N MET A 143 -8.60 -8.40 -6.14
CA MET A 143 -9.85 -9.12 -5.91
C MET A 143 -9.93 -10.28 -6.88
N PHE A 144 -10.23 -11.48 -6.38
CA PHE A 144 -10.34 -12.69 -7.18
C PHE A 144 -11.81 -13.07 -7.35
N ASP A 145 -12.16 -13.67 -8.49
CA ASP A 145 -13.51 -14.14 -8.77
C ASP A 145 -14.01 -15.20 -7.76
N CYS A 146 -13.10 -15.90 -7.09
CA CYS A 146 -13.43 -16.85 -6.03
C CYS A 146 -13.79 -16.20 -4.68
N GLY A 147 -13.86 -14.86 -4.62
CA GLY A 147 -14.17 -14.10 -3.40
C GLY A 147 -12.96 -13.86 -2.48
N GLY A 148 -11.85 -14.57 -2.69
CA GLY A 148 -10.57 -14.28 -2.05
C GLY A 148 -9.98 -12.95 -2.50
N PHE A 149 -9.08 -12.38 -1.71
CA PHE A 149 -8.41 -11.12 -2.06
C PHE A 149 -6.98 -11.07 -1.54
N ALA A 150 -6.17 -10.20 -2.12
CA ALA A 150 -4.83 -9.90 -1.64
C ALA A 150 -4.66 -8.39 -1.41
N ILE A 151 -3.94 -8.03 -0.35
CA ILE A 151 -3.56 -6.65 -0.07
C ILE A 151 -2.06 -6.52 -0.31
N GLY A 152 -1.69 -5.75 -1.34
CA GLY A 152 -0.32 -5.32 -1.56
C GLY A 152 -0.05 -3.99 -0.87
N LEU A 153 1.06 -3.89 -0.15
CA LEU A 153 1.54 -2.69 0.51
C LEU A 153 2.91 -2.33 -0.06
N CYS A 154 3.15 -1.05 -0.35
CA CYS A 154 4.47 -0.50 -0.62
C CYS A 154 4.74 0.67 0.32
N ILE A 155 5.79 0.61 1.11
CA ILE A 155 6.21 1.69 2.03
C ILE A 155 7.64 2.12 1.72
N SER A 156 7.91 3.42 1.76
CA SER A 156 9.26 3.94 1.53
C SER A 156 10.20 3.44 2.63
N HIS A 157 11.29 2.78 2.23
CA HIS A 157 12.31 2.29 3.16
C HIS A 157 13.06 3.44 3.86
N LYS A 158 12.90 4.68 3.37
CA LYS A 158 13.36 5.90 4.05
C LYS A 158 12.56 6.21 5.32
N LEU A 159 11.35 5.67 5.50
CA LEU A 159 10.51 5.94 6.68
C LEU A 159 10.33 4.72 7.59
N ALA A 160 10.42 3.52 7.04
CA ALA A 160 10.06 2.31 7.75
C ALA A 160 11.06 1.19 7.46
N ASP A 161 11.47 0.53 8.53
CA ASP A 161 12.07 -0.80 8.48
C ASP A 161 10.98 -1.88 8.55
N GLY A 162 11.38 -3.16 8.56
CA GLY A 162 10.44 -4.28 8.63
C GLY A 162 9.61 -4.30 9.91
N LEU A 163 10.15 -3.85 11.05
CA LEU A 163 9.41 -3.82 12.32
C LEU A 163 8.37 -2.71 12.33
N SER A 164 8.65 -1.57 11.69
CA SER A 164 7.71 -0.46 11.55
C SER A 164 6.54 -0.78 10.62
N MET A 165 6.69 -1.77 9.74
CA MET A 165 5.69 -2.20 8.75
C MET A 165 4.72 -3.27 9.27
N LEU A 166 5.12 -4.07 10.27
CA LEU A 166 4.36 -5.20 10.83
C LEU A 166 3.57 -4.81 12.08
#